data_AF-A0A4R5PNM6-F1
#
_entry.id   AF-A0A4R5PNM6-F1
#
_cell.length_a   1.000
_cell.length_b   1.000
_cell.length_c   1.000
_cell.angle_alpha   90.00
_cell.angle_beta   90.00
_cell.angle_gamma   90.00
#
_symmetry.space_group_name_H-M   'P 1'
#
loop_
_entity.id
_entity.type
_entity.pdbx_description
1 polymer ?
#
loop_
_entity_poly.entity_id
_entity_poly.type
_entity_poly.pdbx_seq_one_letter_code
_entity_poly.pdbx_strand_id
1 'polypeptide(L)'
;MSDATNATASENAAPDISNMSFETAVAELERIVDHLERGDVPLDKSIEIYERGEALKAHCEKLLGAAEKRIEKIRLDREGKPTGTEPLDPD
;
A
#
# COMPACT_ATOMS: atom_id res chain seq x y z
N MET A 1 -41.20 12.75 -0.03
CA MET A 1 -39.85 13.30 -0.19
C MET A 1 -38.92 12.48 0.69
N SER A 2 -38.16 11.56 0.11
CA SER A 2 -36.92 11.03 0.69
C SER A 2 -36.12 10.36 -0.42
N ASP A 3 -34.88 10.79 -0.50
CA ASP A 3 -33.68 10.32 -1.18
C ASP A 3 -33.74 9.13 -2.14
N ALA A 4 -33.24 9.39 -3.34
CA ALA A 4 -32.56 8.39 -4.15
C ALA A 4 -31.35 9.05 -4.84
N THR A 5 -30.38 9.48 -4.04
CA THR A 5 -28.99 9.63 -4.48
C THR A 5 -28.38 8.24 -4.54
N ASN A 6 -28.28 7.67 -5.74
CA ASN A 6 -27.29 6.63 -5.99
C ASN A 6 -26.49 7.00 -7.23
N ALA A 7 -25.36 7.65 -6.98
CA ALA A 7 -24.32 7.89 -7.94
C ALA A 7 -23.63 6.55 -8.24
N THR A 8 -23.91 5.99 -9.41
CA THR A 8 -23.08 4.93 -10.01
C THR A 8 -21.71 5.50 -10.35
N ALA A 9 -20.74 5.24 -9.46
CA ALA A 9 -19.33 5.55 -9.65
C ALA A 9 -18.66 4.47 -10.52
N SER A 10 -18.22 4.89 -11.71
CA SER A 10 -17.09 4.40 -12.52
C SER A 10 -16.60 2.96 -12.30
N GLU A 11 -17.07 2.01 -13.12
CA GLU A 11 -16.61 0.62 -13.18
C GLU A 11 -15.26 0.40 -13.93
N ASN A 12 -14.43 1.43 -14.12
CA ASN A 12 -13.14 1.29 -14.84
C ASN A 12 -11.97 2.07 -14.22
N ALA A 13 -12.02 2.36 -12.92
CA ALA A 13 -10.86 2.92 -12.21
C ALA A 13 -9.90 1.79 -11.78
N ALA A 14 -8.60 1.99 -11.98
CA ALA A 14 -7.58 1.10 -11.43
C ALA A 14 -7.82 0.89 -9.92
N PRO A 15 -7.58 -0.32 -9.38
CA PRO A 15 -7.87 -0.63 -7.99
C PRO A 15 -7.22 0.37 -7.04
N ASP A 16 -7.97 0.75 -6.00
CA ASP A 16 -7.52 1.65 -4.96
C ASP A 16 -6.31 1.05 -4.22
N ILE A 17 -5.20 1.78 -4.29
CA ILE A 17 -3.92 1.39 -3.68
C ILE A 17 -4.06 1.20 -2.17
N SER A 18 -4.93 1.98 -1.52
CA SER A 18 -5.07 1.98 -0.05
C SER A 18 -5.48 0.62 0.53
N ASN A 19 -6.13 -0.22 -0.28
CA ASN A 19 -6.66 -1.53 0.10
C ASN A 19 -5.82 -2.71 -0.43
N MET A 20 -4.69 -2.45 -1.10
CA MET A 20 -3.85 -3.50 -1.66
C MET A 20 -3.03 -4.24 -0.59
N SER A 21 -2.83 -5.55 -0.78
CA SER A 21 -1.78 -6.27 -0.06
C SER A 21 -0.39 -5.84 -0.52
N PHE A 22 0.63 -6.11 0.28
CA PHE A 22 2.02 -5.82 -0.07
C PHE A 22 2.43 -6.51 -1.37
N GLU A 23 2.13 -7.79 -1.50
CA GLU A 23 2.46 -8.62 -2.66
C GLU A 23 1.75 -8.12 -3.92
N THR A 24 0.50 -7.67 -3.79
CA THR A 24 -0.26 -7.11 -4.91
C THR A 24 0.35 -5.79 -5.37
N ALA A 25 0.69 -4.91 -4.43
CA ALA A 25 1.30 -3.62 -4.74
C ALA A 25 2.70 -3.77 -5.38
N VAL A 26 3.51 -4.72 -4.89
CA VAL A 26 4.82 -5.04 -5.49
C VAL A 26 4.66 -5.60 -6.90
N ALA A 27 3.75 -6.56 -7.12
CA ALA A 27 3.51 -7.13 -8.45
C ALA A 27 3.00 -6.08 -9.45
N GLU A 28 2.31 -5.05 -8.99
CA GLU A 28 1.93 -3.92 -9.84
C GLU A 28 3.10 -2.98 -10.13
N LEU A 29 3.94 -2.70 -9.13
CA LEU A 29 5.16 -1.90 -9.30
C LEU A 29 6.13 -2.55 -10.32
N GLU A 30 6.29 -3.87 -10.27
CA GLU A 30 7.08 -4.63 -11.25
C GLU A 30 6.56 -4.42 -12.69
N ARG A 31 5.24 -4.53 -12.89
CA ARG A 31 4.63 -4.25 -14.20
C ARG A 31 4.85 -2.82 -14.67
N ILE A 32 4.79 -1.86 -13.75
CA ILE A 32 5.05 -0.44 -14.04
C ILE A 32 6.50 -0.25 -14.52
N VAL A 33 7.46 -0.84 -13.81
CA VAL A 33 8.88 -0.80 -14.21
C VAL A 33 9.06 -1.42 -15.59
N ASP A 34 8.51 -2.62 -15.82
CA ASP A 34 8.57 -3.29 -17.13
C ASP A 34 7.99 -2.42 -18.25
N HIS A 35 6.94 -1.65 -17.99
CA HIS A 35 6.31 -0.76 -18.97
C HIS A 35 7.17 0.46 -19.27
N LEU A 36 7.77 1.07 -18.25
CA LEU A 36 8.65 2.22 -18.42
C LEU A 36 9.95 1.85 -19.15
N GLU A 37 10.51 0.67 -18.86
CA GLU A 37 11.75 0.19 -19.47
C GLU A 37 11.62 -0.12 -20.97
N ARG A 38 10.43 -0.54 -21.43
CA ARG A 38 10.19 -0.79 -22.87
C ARG A 38 10.21 0.48 -23.71
N GLY A 39 9.95 1.64 -23.12
CA GLY A 39 10.01 2.93 -23.80
C GLY A 39 8.99 3.13 -24.93
N ASP A 40 7.97 2.27 -25.02
CA ASP A 40 6.89 2.33 -26.01
C ASP A 40 5.65 3.09 -25.49
N VAL A 41 5.76 3.69 -24.31
CA VAL A 41 4.69 4.43 -23.64
C VAL A 41 4.77 5.93 -23.99
N PRO A 42 3.67 6.54 -24.47
CA PRO A 42 3.60 7.99 -24.69
C PRO A 42 3.94 8.79 -23.43
N LEU A 43 4.58 9.95 -23.58
CA LEU A 43 5.07 10.77 -22.45
C LEU A 43 4.01 11.01 -21.37
N ASP A 44 2.80 11.42 -21.74
CA ASP A 44 1.71 11.68 -20.79
C ASP A 44 1.34 10.41 -19.99
N LYS A 45 1.36 9.24 -20.64
CA LYS A 45 1.13 7.95 -19.98
C LYS A 45 2.30 7.52 -19.10
N SER A 46 3.53 7.85 -19.49
CA SER A 46 4.71 7.60 -18.65
C SER A 46 4.65 8.40 -17.35
N ILE A 47 4.12 9.62 -17.38
CA ILE A 47 3.89 10.44 -16.17
C ILE A 47 2.83 9.79 -15.28
N GLU A 48 1.66 9.43 -15.83
CA GLU A 48 0.59 8.76 -15.05
C GLU A 48 1.08 7.46 -14.39
N ILE A 49 1.84 6.64 -15.14
CA ILE A 49 2.38 5.37 -14.66
C ILE A 49 3.45 5.61 -13.58
N TYR A 50 4.28 6.63 -13.73
CA TYR A 50 5.27 7.02 -12.73
C TYR A 50 4.61 7.47 -11.42
N GLU A 51 3.60 8.35 -11.49
CA GLU A 51 2.85 8.81 -10.31
C GLU A 51 2.18 7.63 -9.57
N ARG A 52 1.62 6.68 -10.33
CA ARG A 52 1.07 5.45 -9.74
C ARG A 52 2.16 4.61 -9.06
N GLY A 53 3.34 4.50 -9.68
CA GLY A 53 4.50 3.82 -9.09
C GLY A 53 4.94 4.43 -7.76
N GLU A 54 5.01 5.76 -7.67
CA GLU A 54 5.33 6.48 -6.42
C GLU A 54 4.28 6.22 -5.33
N ALA A 55 3.00 6.22 -5.69
CA ALA A 55 1.92 5.91 -4.76
C ALA A 55 1.98 4.46 -4.23
N LEU A 56 2.28 3.49 -5.11
CA LEU A 56 2.49 2.08 -4.73
C LEU A 56 3.70 1.92 -3.81
N LYS A 57 4.81 2.60 -4.10
CA LYS A 57 6.02 2.62 -3.26
C LYS A 57 5.70 3.14 -1.86
N ALA A 58 5.01 4.27 -1.75
CA ALA A 58 4.62 4.85 -0.46
C ALA A 58 3.71 3.90 0.34
N HIS A 59 2.80 3.18 -0.33
CA HIS A 59 1.95 2.17 0.31
C HIS A 59 2.77 0.98 0.82
N CYS A 60 3.69 0.45 0.02
CA CYS A 60 4.60 -0.61 0.44
C CYS A 60 5.43 -0.21 1.66
N GLU A 61 6.01 1.00 1.67
CA GLU A 61 6.76 1.53 2.81
C GLU A 61 5.89 1.62 4.08
N LYS A 62 4.63 2.05 3.95
CA LYS A 62 3.68 2.08 5.07
C LYS A 62 3.40 0.68 5.62
N LEU A 63 3.19 -0.31 4.75
CA LEU A 63 2.95 -1.70 5.16
C LEU A 63 4.17 -2.30 5.86
N LEU A 64 5.38 -2.09 5.31
CA LEU A 64 6.62 -2.54 5.92
C LEU A 64 6.85 -1.89 7.29
N GLY A 65 6.65 -0.57 7.41
CA GLY A 65 6.76 0.13 8.69
C GLY A 65 5.75 -0.35 9.74
N ALA A 66 4.54 -0.72 9.32
CA ALA A 66 3.56 -1.33 10.22
C ALA A 66 3.98 -2.74 10.68
N ALA A 67 4.55 -3.54 9.77
CA ALA A 67 5.06 -4.86 10.09
C ALA A 67 6.27 -4.79 11.06
N GLU A 68 7.20 -3.86 10.82
CA GLU A 68 8.36 -3.62 11.69
C GLU A 68 7.93 -3.24 13.11
N LYS A 69 7.04 -2.25 13.26
CA LYS A 69 6.48 -1.86 14.57
C LYS A 69 5.83 -3.03 15.30
N ARG A 70 5.14 -3.92 14.57
CA ARG A 70 4.54 -5.12 15.16
C ARG A 70 5.61 -6.10 15.66
N ILE A 71 6.70 -6.28 14.92
CA ILE A 71 7.84 -7.12 15.34
C ILE A 71 8.51 -6.53 16.58
N GLU A 72 8.73 -5.22 16.61
CA GLU A 72 9.33 -4.53 17.77
C GLU A 72 8.53 -4.75 19.05
N LYS A 73 7.19 -4.67 18.97
CA LYS A 73 6.29 -4.95 20.11
C LYS A 73 6.39 -6.39 20.64
N ILE A 74 6.75 -7.34 19.79
CA ILE A 74 6.83 -8.78 20.14
C ILE A 74 8.25 -9.15 20.61
N ARG A 75 9.23 -8.26 20.47
CA ARG A 75 10.64 -8.60 20.69
C ARG A 75 10.89 -9.06 22.13
N LEU A 76 11.41 -10.27 22.26
CA LEU A 76 11.82 -10.88 23.54
C LEU A 76 13.29 -10.51 23.86
N ASP A 77 13.66 -10.41 25.14
CA ASP A 77 15.06 -10.38 25.59
C ASP A 77 15.71 -11.76 25.48
N ARG A 78 17.00 -11.83 25.86
CA ARG A 78 17.79 -13.06 25.94
C ARG A 78 17.22 -14.13 26.88
N GLU A 79 16.28 -13.78 27.75
CA GLU A 79 15.60 -14.68 28.70
C GLU A 79 14.21 -15.11 28.17
N GLY A 80 13.83 -14.68 26.96
CA GLY A 80 12.54 -14.98 26.37
C GLY A 80 11.39 -14.13 26.90
N LYS A 81 11.67 -13.02 27.62
CA LYS A 81 10.65 -12.10 28.11
C LYS A 81 10.42 -10.95 27.13
N PRO A 82 9.18 -10.52 26.87
CA PRO A 82 8.93 -9.37 26.02
C PRO A 82 9.59 -8.09 26.55
N THR A 83 10.42 -7.45 25.73
CA THR A 83 11.10 -6.18 26.05
C THR A 83 10.34 -4.94 25.58
N GLY A 84 9.30 -5.12 24.76
CA GLY A 84 8.51 -4.05 24.14
C GLY A 84 7.01 -4.26 24.29
N THR A 85 6.53 -4.70 25.46
CA THR A 85 5.08 -4.76 25.70
C THR A 85 4.54 -3.39 26.07
N GLU A 86 3.77 -2.79 25.17
CA GLU A 86 2.82 -1.73 25.54
C GLU A 86 1.52 -2.36 26.02
N PRO A 87 0.91 -1.87 27.10
CA PRO A 87 -0.46 -2.22 27.46
C PRO A 87 -1.40 -1.95 26.28
N LEU A 88 -2.25 -2.93 25.96
CA LEU A 88 -3.42 -2.70 25.11
C LEU A 88 -4.42 -1.94 25.97
N ASP A 89 -4.32 -0.60 25.96
CA ASP A 89 -5.14 0.42 26.63
C ASP A 89 -5.73 0.08 28.02
N PRO A 90 -5.38 0.80 29.10
CA PRO A 90 -6.29 1.00 30.22
C PRO A 90 -7.23 2.17 29.88
N ASP A 91 -8.47 1.83 29.54
CA ASP A 91 -9.72 2.65 29.50
C ASP A 91 -10.48 2.64 28.16
#